data_AF-A0A962UWF5-F1
#
_entry.id   AF-A0A962UWF5-F1
#
_cell.length_a   1.000
_cell.length_b   1.000
_cell.length_c   1.000
_cell.angle_alpha   90.00
_cell.angle_beta   90.00
_cell.angle_gamma   90.00
#
_symmetry.space_group_name_H-M   'P 1'
#
loop_
_entity.id
_entity.type
_entity.pdbx_description
1 polymer ?
#
loop_
_entity_poly.entity_id
_entity_poly.type
_entity_poly.pdbx_seq_one_letter_code
_entity_poly.pdbx_strand_id
1 'polypeptide(L)'
;MNKAVLQAKDNYVAIKGDLTFDSVPDLWQDARALLTSKVLASQIVDLAEVGRADSAGVALLVAWLGLVRKRGHSVQFINPPEQMRVLVQITGLAALLSLDAVGTNPL
;
A
#
# COMPACT_ATOMS: atom_id res chain seq x y z
N MET A 1 -1.17 3.27 19.61
CA MET A 1 -1.07 3.35 18.14
C MET A 1 0.37 3.05 17.78
N ASN A 2 0.59 2.09 16.89
CA ASN A 2 1.93 1.72 16.45
C ASN A 2 2.32 2.60 15.27
N LYS A 3 3.46 3.31 15.38
CA LYS A 3 3.95 4.16 14.30
C LYS A 3 4.21 3.31 13.06
N ALA A 4 3.68 3.74 11.92
CA ALA A 4 3.99 3.11 10.65
C ALA A 4 5.42 3.43 10.23
N VAL A 5 6.18 2.42 9.81
CA VAL A 5 7.54 2.56 9.29
C VAL A 5 7.68 1.80 7.98
N LEU A 6 8.51 2.34 7.10
CA LEU A 6 8.81 1.75 5.80
C LEU A 6 10.24 1.19 5.82
N GLN A 7 10.39 -0.08 5.46
CA GLN A 7 11.69 -0.71 5.25
C GLN A 7 11.83 -1.12 3.78
N ALA A 8 12.74 -0.47 3.07
CA ALA A 8 13.04 -0.80 1.68
C ALA A 8 14.31 -1.65 1.58
N LYS A 9 14.24 -2.74 0.82
CA LYS A 9 15.35 -3.62 0.47
C LYS A 9 15.24 -4.01 -1.00
N ASP A 10 16.19 -3.57 -1.81
CA ASP A 10 16.22 -3.82 -3.25
C ASP A 10 14.89 -3.42 -3.94
N ASN A 11 14.12 -4.41 -4.39
CA ASN A 11 12.83 -4.26 -5.08
C ASN A 11 11.62 -4.56 -4.16
N TYR A 12 11.85 -4.68 -2.85
CA TYR A 12 10.86 -5.05 -1.86
C TYR A 12 10.74 -3.99 -0.77
N VAL A 13 9.52 -3.66 -0.39
CA VAL A 13 9.19 -2.68 0.62
C VAL A 13 8.24 -3.28 1.64
N ALA A 14 8.67 -3.38 2.89
CA ALA A 14 7.80 -3.77 3.99
C ALA A 14 7.24 -2.54 4.71
N ILE A 15 5.94 -2.55 4.96
CA ILE A 15 5.28 -1.58 5.82
C ILE A 15 4.93 -2.28 7.14
N LYS A 16 5.36 -1.68 8.26
CA LYS A 16 5.09 -2.20 9.60
C LYS A 16 4.36 -1.15 10.43
N GLY A 17 3.34 -1.54 11.18
CA GLY A 17 2.59 -0.65 12.08
C GLY A 17 1.17 -0.35 11.61
N ASP A 18 0.55 0.69 12.18
CA ASP A 18 -0.84 1.03 11.86
C ASP A 18 -0.88 2.04 10.71
N LEU A 19 -1.69 1.80 9.68
CA LEU A 19 -1.95 2.72 8.56
C LEU A 19 -3.24 3.51 8.81
N THR A 20 -3.11 4.57 9.59
CA THR A 20 -4.24 5.40 10.04
C THR A 20 -4.00 6.86 9.71
N PHE A 21 -5.04 7.69 9.87
CA PHE A 21 -4.94 9.14 9.66
C PHE A 21 -3.71 9.79 10.32
N ASP A 22 -3.32 9.34 11.51
CA ASP A 22 -2.19 9.91 12.27
C ASP A 22 -0.81 9.46 11.77
N SER A 23 -0.70 8.27 11.19
CA SER A 23 0.57 7.67 10.77
C SER A 23 0.85 7.79 9.27
N VAL A 24 -0.20 7.96 8.47
CA VAL A 24 -0.12 8.10 7.01
C VAL A 24 0.70 9.32 6.55
N PRO A 25 0.61 10.51 7.17
CA PRO A 25 1.38 11.67 6.73
C PRO A 25 2.90 11.47 6.82
N ASP A 26 3.38 10.87 7.92
CA ASP A 26 4.79 10.54 8.12
C ASP A 26 5.25 9.52 7.08
N LEU A 27 4.49 8.44 6.93
CA LEU A 27 4.82 7.36 5.99
C LEU A 27 4.83 7.84 4.52
N TRP A 28 3.98 8.79 4.17
CA TRP A 28 3.97 9.40 2.84
C TRP A 28 5.27 10.16 2.54
N GLN A 29 5.82 10.87 3.52
CA GLN A 29 7.10 11.57 3.34
C GLN A 29 8.24 10.57 3.06
N ASP A 30 8.29 9.49 3.84
CA ASP A 30 9.28 8.42 3.68
C ASP A 30 9.15 7.73 2.31
N ALA A 31 7.93 7.36 1.93
CA ALA A 31 7.64 6.74 0.64
C ALA A 31 8.04 7.66 -0.53
N ARG A 32 7.77 8.97 -0.43
CA ARG A 32 8.14 9.94 -1.47
C ARG A 32 9.65 10.02 -1.66
N ALA A 33 10.42 10.05 -0.57
CA ALA A 33 11.88 10.06 -0.61
C ALA A 33 12.44 8.80 -1.29
N LEU A 34 11.89 7.64 -0.96
CA LEU A 34 12.27 6.37 -1.57
C LEU A 34 11.93 6.33 -3.05
N LEU A 35 10.72 6.74 -3.42
CA LEU A 35 10.26 6.79 -4.81
C LEU A 35 11.11 7.70 -5.69
N THR A 36 11.67 8.78 -5.15
CA THR A 36 12.62 9.65 -5.86
C THR A 36 14.01 9.04 -6.05
N SER A 37 14.35 7.98 -5.32
CA SER A 37 15.59 7.24 -5.57
C SER A 37 15.40 6.29 -6.76
N LYS A 38 16.42 6.17 -7.61
CA LYS A 38 16.44 5.35 -8.86
C LYS A 38 16.22 3.84 -8.66
N VAL A 39 16.03 3.36 -7.42
CA VAL A 39 16.10 1.95 -7.04
C VAL A 39 14.84 1.15 -7.41
N LEU A 40 13.76 1.79 -7.83
CA LEU A 40 12.42 1.19 -7.70
C LEU A 40 11.73 0.94 -9.04
N ALA A 41 12.31 0.07 -9.88
CA ALA A 41 11.72 -0.33 -11.15
C ALA A 41 10.57 -1.34 -11.01
N SER A 42 10.47 -2.05 -9.88
CA SER A 42 9.34 -2.94 -9.56
C SER A 42 9.28 -3.08 -8.04
N GLN A 43 8.25 -2.55 -7.39
CA GLN A 43 8.13 -2.63 -5.93
C GLN A 43 7.09 -3.65 -5.54
N ILE A 44 7.52 -4.72 -4.87
CA ILE A 44 6.61 -5.52 -4.06
C ILE A 44 6.46 -4.79 -2.73
N VAL A 45 5.24 -4.39 -2.38
CA VAL A 45 4.90 -3.75 -1.12
C VAL A 45 4.20 -4.77 -0.23
N ASP A 46 4.85 -5.17 0.86
CA ASP A 46 4.33 -6.12 1.82
C ASP A 46 3.65 -5.43 3.00
N LEU A 47 2.40 -5.82 3.23
CA LEU A 47 1.52 -5.31 4.26
C LEU A 47 1.30 -6.31 5.41
N ALA A 48 2.06 -7.41 5.46
CA ALA A 48 1.89 -8.47 6.45
C ALA A 48 2.04 -7.99 7.90
N GLU A 49 2.85 -6.96 8.14
CA GLU A 49 3.08 -6.37 9.46
C GLU A 49 2.24 -5.11 9.69
N VAL A 50 1.24 -4.86 8.85
CA VAL A 50 0.24 -3.80 9.07
C VAL A 50 -0.82 -4.30 10.05
N GLY A 51 -0.91 -3.65 11.20
CA GLY A 51 -1.84 -4.01 12.27
C GLY A 51 -3.26 -3.54 11.98
N ARG A 52 -3.46 -2.21 12.00
CA ARG A 52 -4.73 -1.57 11.65
C ARG A 52 -4.61 -0.74 10.38
N ALA A 53 -5.67 -0.70 9.59
CA ALA A 53 -5.79 0.19 8.43
C ALA A 53 -7.16 0.87 8.41
N ASP A 54 -7.19 2.15 8.06
CA ASP A 54 -8.42 2.92 7.82
C ASP A 54 -8.47 3.45 6.38
N SER A 55 -9.43 4.34 6.10
CA SER A 55 -9.59 4.98 4.79
C SER A 55 -8.37 5.81 4.37
N ALA A 56 -7.63 6.41 5.32
CA ALA A 56 -6.40 7.15 5.01
C ALA A 56 -5.29 6.20 4.57
N GLY A 57 -5.20 5.01 5.20
CA GLY A 57 -4.29 3.94 4.77
C GLY A 57 -4.54 3.50 3.32
N VAL A 58 -5.80 3.31 2.94
CA VAL A 58 -6.18 2.97 1.56
C VAL A 58 -5.85 4.12 0.59
N ALA A 59 -6.17 5.35 0.96
CA ALA A 59 -5.88 6.53 0.14
C ALA A 59 -4.37 6.69 -0.12
N LEU A 60 -3.53 6.37 0.87
CA LEU A 60 -2.08 6.34 0.72
C LEU A 60 -1.63 5.34 -0.36
N LEU A 61 -2.15 4.11 -0.35
CA LEU A 61 -1.79 3.10 -1.35
C LEU A 61 -2.17 3.54 -2.76
N VAL A 62 -3.33 4.16 -2.93
CA VAL A 62 -3.79 4.71 -4.20
C VAL A 62 -2.89 5.86 -4.67
N ALA A 63 -2.55 6.78 -3.79
CA ALA A 63 -1.64 7.89 -4.10
C ALA A 63 -0.25 7.38 -4.52
N TRP A 64 0.25 6.36 -3.84
CA TRP A 64 1.52 5.71 -4.16
C TRP A 64 1.48 5.03 -5.52
N LEU A 65 0.45 4.22 -5.80
CA LEU A 65 0.23 3.59 -7.10
C LEU A 65 0.20 4.64 -8.23
N GLY A 66 -0.51 5.76 -8.03
CA GLY A 66 -0.55 6.86 -8.98
C GLY A 66 0.82 7.49 -9.24
N LEU A 67 1.64 7.67 -8.21
CA LEU A 67 2.98 8.25 -8.33
C LEU A 67 3.96 7.31 -9.06
N VAL A 68 3.90 6.01 -8.76
CA VAL A 68 4.72 4.96 -9.40
C VAL A 68 4.35 4.83 -10.89
N ARG A 69 3.05 4.77 -11.20
CA ARG A 69 2.55 4.71 -12.58
C ARG A 69 2.94 5.94 -13.40
N LYS A 70 2.88 7.15 -12.82
CA LYS A 70 3.33 8.39 -13.49
C LYS A 70 4.81 8.37 -13.89
N ARG A 71 5.62 7.51 -13.27
CA ARG A 71 7.05 7.32 -13.57
C ARG A 71 7.34 6.13 -14.47
N GLY A 72 6.29 5.45 -14.97
CA GLY A 72 6.44 4.25 -15.82
C GLY A 72 6.83 2.99 -15.05
N HIS A 73 6.65 2.98 -13.72
CA HIS A 73 6.92 1.83 -12.87
C HIS A 73 5.62 1.11 -12.49
N SER A 74 5.74 -0.09 -11.94
CA SER A 74 4.64 -0.86 -11.35
C SER A 74 4.91 -1.16 -9.88
N VAL A 75 3.84 -1.29 -9.10
CA VAL A 75 3.86 -1.70 -7.70
C VAL A 75 2.83 -2.79 -7.49
N GLN A 76 3.18 -3.81 -6.72
CA GLN A 76 2.30 -4.90 -6.34
C GLN A 76 2.15 -4.91 -4.83
N PHE A 77 0.92 -4.83 -4.34
CA PHE A 77 0.63 -4.93 -2.91
C PHE A 77 0.36 -6.40 -2.55
N ILE A 78 1.02 -6.91 -1.51
CA ILE A 78 0.87 -8.28 -1.02
C ILE A 78 0.51 -8.29 0.47
N ASN A 79 -0.08 -9.41 0.91
CA ASN A 79 -0.49 -9.63 2.30
C ASN A 79 -1.33 -8.50 2.92
N PRO A 80 -2.33 -7.92 2.22
CA PRO A 80 -3.17 -6.88 2.83
C PRO A 80 -3.91 -7.46 4.05
N PRO A 81 -4.01 -6.72 5.17
CA PRO A 81 -4.81 -7.14 6.31
C PRO A 81 -6.30 -7.18 5.93
N GLU A 82 -7.07 -8.04 6.59
CA GLU A 82 -8.50 -8.26 6.27
C GLU A 82 -9.31 -6.95 6.31
N GLN A 83 -9.08 -6.11 7.31
CA GLN A 83 -9.72 -4.79 7.44
C GLN A 83 -9.50 -3.92 6.21
N MET A 84 -8.28 -3.94 5.64
CA MET A 84 -7.97 -3.21 4.42
C MET A 84 -8.71 -3.79 3.22
N ARG A 85 -8.80 -5.13 3.10
CA ARG A 85 -9.59 -5.78 2.04
C ARG A 85 -11.06 -5.34 2.06
N VAL A 86 -11.66 -5.29 3.25
CA VAL A 86 -13.03 -4.81 3.43
C VAL A 86 -13.15 -3.35 3.01
N LEU A 87 -12.23 -2.49 3.44
CA LEU A 87 -12.23 -1.07 3.09
C LEU A 87 -12.12 -0.85 1.57
N VAL A 88 -11.19 -1.52 0.89
CA VAL A 88 -11.02 -1.34 -0.56
C VAL A 88 -12.21 -1.87 -1.36
N GLN A 89 -12.93 -2.87 -0.83
CA GLN A 89 -14.18 -3.37 -1.43
C GLN A 89 -15.29 -2.34 -1.32
N ILE A 90 -15.56 -1.82 -0.13
CA ILE A 90 -16.67 -0.85 0.06
C ILE A 90 -16.40 0.49 -0.61
N THR A 91 -15.13 0.85 -0.83
CA THR A 91 -14.76 2.07 -1.57
C THR A 91 -14.66 1.85 -3.08
N GLY A 92 -14.80 0.62 -3.58
CA GLY A 92 -14.63 0.29 -5.00
C GLY A 92 -13.20 0.44 -5.53
N LEU A 93 -12.19 0.36 -4.65
CA LEU A 93 -10.77 0.53 -4.98
C LEU A 93 -10.01 -0.81 -5.11
N ALA A 94 -10.67 -1.93 -4.84
CA ALA A 94 -10.06 -3.26 -4.86
C ALA A 94 -9.39 -3.59 -6.21
N ALA A 95 -10.10 -3.38 -7.32
CA ALA A 95 -9.57 -3.60 -8.67
C ALA A 95 -8.41 -2.67 -9.03
N LEU A 96 -8.43 -1.43 -8.53
CA LEU A 96 -7.36 -0.46 -8.77
C LEU A 96 -6.05 -0.89 -8.11
N LEU A 97 -6.14 -1.38 -6.87
CA LEU A 97 -5.01 -1.85 -6.08
C LEU A 97 -4.65 -3.32 -6.34
N SER A 98 -5.43 -4.02 -7.16
CA SER A 98 -5.36 -5.48 -7.35
C SER A 98 -5.42 -6.26 -6.03
N LEU A 99 -6.20 -5.73 -5.07
CA LEU A 99 -6.39 -6.29 -3.73
C LEU A 99 -7.69 -7.09 -3.62
N ASP A 100 -8.20 -7.58 -4.74
CA ASP A 100 -9.43 -8.34 -4.79
C ASP A 100 -9.33 -9.57 -3.88
N ALA A 101 -10.28 -9.70 -2.95
CA ALA A 101 -10.49 -10.96 -2.29
C ALA A 101 -11.05 -11.91 -3.37
N VAL A 102 -10.25 -12.87 -3.83
CA VAL A 102 -10.75 -13.93 -4.71
C VAL A 102 -11.96 -14.58 -4.03
N GLY A 103 -13.14 -14.35 -4.60
CA GLY A 103 -14.42 -14.74 -4.03
C GLY A 103 -15.63 -14.50 -4.92
N THR A 104 -15.48 -14.40 -6.25
CA THR A 104 -16.59 -14.66 -7.17
C THR A 104 -16.10 -15.55 -8.30
N ASN A 105 -16.35 -16.85 -8.12
CA ASN A 105 -16.44 -17.82 -9.20
C ASN A 105 -17.43 -17.28 -10.25
N PRO A 106 -17.09 -17.26 -11.55
CA PRO A 106 -18.05 -16.91 -12.59
C PRO A 106 -19.13 -17.98 -12.70
N LEU A 107 -20.39 -17.55 -12.80
CA LEU A 107 -21.43 -18.28 -13.52
C LEU A 107 -21.98 -17.35 -14.59
#